data_AF-A0A8B4BX51-F1
#
_entry.id   AF-A0A8B4BX51-F1
#
_cell.length_a   1.000
_cell.length_b   1.000
_cell.length_c   1.000
_cell.angle_alpha   90.00
_cell.angle_beta   90.00
_cell.angle_gamma   90.00
#
_symmetry.space_group_name_H-M   'P 1'
#
loop_
_entity.id
_entity.type
_entity.pdbx_description
1 polymer ?
#
loop_
_entity_poly.entity_id
_entity_poly.type
_entity_poly.pdbx_seq_one_letter_code
_entity_poly.pdbx_strand_id
1 'polypeptide(L)' 'MNYTQNHKISQITTSTLIIGIDVAKDKHVARAQDDRGIEFGKRLIFENRFHGFQTLLDW' A
#
# COMPACT_ATOMS: atom_id res chain seq x y z
N MET A 1 -16.45 10.33 -14.62
CA MET A 1 -15.01 10.44 -14.32
C MET A 1 -14.86 11.07 -12.95
N ASN A 2 -14.30 10.38 -11.95
CA ASN A 2 -14.06 10.99 -10.64
C ASN A 2 -12.81 11.88 -10.74
N TYR A 3 -12.99 13.16 -11.05
CA TYR A 3 -11.92 14.15 -11.21
C TYR A 3 -10.97 14.20 -10.00
N THR A 4 -11.46 13.85 -8.81
CA THR A 4 -10.68 13.78 -7.58
C THR A 4 -9.67 12.63 -7.56
N GLN A 5 -9.94 11.51 -8.25
CA GLN A 5 -9.03 10.36 -8.30
C GLN A 5 -7.86 10.62 -9.24
N ASN A 6 -8.12 11.17 -10.43
CA ASN A 6 -7.07 11.53 -11.38
C ASN A 6 -6.15 12.62 -10.80
N HIS A 7 -6.72 13.58 -10.07
CA HIS A 7 -5.93 14.59 -9.36
C HIS A 7 -4.99 13.95 -8.32
N LYS A 8 -5.47 13.00 -7.50
CA LYS A 8 -4.62 12.27 -6.55
C LYS A 8 -3.52 11.45 -7.22
N ILE A 9 -3.83 10.78 -8.34
CA ILE A 9 -2.83 10.01 -9.10
C ILE A 9 -1.76 10.94 -9.68
N SER A 10 -2.14 12.13 -10.17
CA SER A 10 -1.19 13.10 -10.70
C SER A 10 -0.21 13.68 -9.68
N GLN A 11 -0.46 13.48 -8.37
CA GLN A 11 0.44 13.87 -7.29
C GLN A 11 1.56 12.85 -7.04
N ILE A 12 1.49 11.66 -7.65
CA ILE A 12 2.55 10.65 -7.55
C ILE A 12 3.79 11.14 -8.29
N THR A 13 4.91 11.17 -7.58
CA THR A 13 6.24 11.51 -8.11
C THR A 13 7.15 10.30 -8.07
N THR A 14 8.32 10.39 -8.69
CA THR A 14 9.38 9.37 -8.62
C THR A 14 9.92 9.12 -7.21
N SER A 15 9.65 10.02 -6.26
CA SER A 15 10.01 9.87 -4.85
C SER A 15 8.86 9.36 -3.98
N THR A 16 7.71 9.04 -4.59
CA THR A 16 6.54 8.53 -3.86
C THR A 16 6.66 7.04 -3.64
N LEU A 17 6.59 6.61 -2.38
CA LEU A 17 6.43 5.20 -2.03
C LEU A 17 4.94 4.84 -2.10
N ILE A 18 4.61 3.84 -2.90
CA ILE A 18 3.24 3.35 -3.07
C ILE A 18 3.09 2.05 -2.28
N ILE A 19 2.11 2.02 -1.36
CA ILE A 19 1.76 0.82 -0.61
C ILE A 19 0.42 0.27 -1.12
N GLY A 20 0.46 -0.87 -1.80
CA GLY A 20 -0.72 -1.61 -2.22
C GLY A 20 -1.11 -2.64 -1.16
N ILE A 21 -2.36 -2.64 -0.72
CA ILE A 21 -2.86 -3.57 0.30
C ILE A 21 -4.05 -4.36 -0.25
N ASP A 22 -3.91 -5.67 -0.27
CA ASP A 22 -5.02 -6.60 -0.49
C ASP A 22 -5.68 -6.94 0.86
N VAL A 23 -6.97 -6.61 0.98
CA VAL A 23 -7.72 -6.67 2.23
C VAL A 23 -8.65 -7.88 2.21
N ALA A 24 -8.26 -8.96 2.90
CA ALA A 24 -9.12 -10.13 3.12
C ALA A 24 -9.65 -10.26 4.56
N LYS A 25 -10.57 -11.19 4.79
CA LYS A 25 -11.31 -11.35 6.06
C LYS A 25 -10.41 -11.47 7.29
N ASP A 26 -9.40 -12.34 7.21
CA ASP A 26 -8.57 -12.70 8.37
C ASP A 26 -7.15 -12.11 8.29
N LYS A 27 -6.59 -12.03 7.07
CA LYS A 27 -5.23 -11.52 6.82
C LYS A 27 -5.21 -10.56 5.65
N HIS A 28 -4.37 -9.55 5.73
CA HIS A 28 -4.10 -8.59 4.67
C HIS A 28 -2.69 -8.81 4.14
N VAL A 29 -2.47 -8.40 2.89
CA VAL A 29 -1.15 -8.47 2.26
C VAL A 29 -0.78 -7.09 1.75
N ALA A 30 0.29 -6.49 2.28
CA ALA A 30 0.84 -5.23 1.81
C ALA A 30 2.10 -5.45 0.97
N ARG A 31 2.26 -4.62 -0.06
CA ARG A 31 3.46 -4.53 -0.90
C ARG A 31 3.84 -3.09 -1.12
N ALA A 32 5.14 -2.84 -1.18
CA ALA A 32 5.70 -1.53 -1.43
C ALA A 32 6.23 -1.51 -2.88
N GLN A 33 5.99 -0.42 -3.59
CA GLN A 33 6.47 -0.23 -4.95
C GLN A 33 6.74 1.25 -5.25
N ASP A 34 7.48 1.53 -6.32
CA ASP A 34 7.67 2.89 -6.85
C ASP A 34 6.57 3.28 -7.86
N ASP A 35 6.67 4.49 -8.43
CA ASP A 35 5.75 5.00 -9.45
C ASP A 35 5.72 4.17 -10.74
N ARG A 36 6.77 3.36 -10.97
CA ARG A 36 6.91 2.46 -12.12
C ARG A 36 6.37 1.06 -11.85
N GLY A 37 5.93 0.78 -10.62
CA GLY A 37 5.45 -0.53 -10.20
C GLY A 37 6.57 -1.53 -9.91
N ILE A 38 7.80 -1.07 -9.67
CA ILE A 38 8.89 -1.95 -9.22
C ILE A 38 8.67 -2.25 -7.73
N GLU A 39 8.48 -3.52 -7.40
CA GLU A 39 8.26 -3.96 -6.02
C GLU A 39 9.54 -3.88 -5.17
N PHE A 40 9.39 -3.38 -3.95
CA PHE A 40 10.43 -3.34 -2.93
C PHE A 40 10.27 -4.51 -1.94
N GLY A 41 11.33 -5.30 -1.79
CA GLY A 41 11.45 -6.27 -0.71
C GLY A 41 10.42 -7.40 -0.75
N LYS A 42 10.07 -7.93 0.43
CA LYS A 42 9.07 -8.99 0.59
C LYS A 42 7.73 -8.39 1.00
N ARG A 43 6.64 -9.00 0.54
CA ARG A 43 5.28 -8.67 1.00
C ARG A 43 5.16 -8.81 2.52
N LEU A 44 4.42 -7.90 3.14
CA LEU A 44 3.99 -8.00 4.52
C LEU A 44 2.64 -8.73 4.58
N ILE A 45 2.50 -9.70 5.47
CA ILE A 45 1.21 -10.33 5.77
C ILE A 45 0.87 -10.01 7.22
N PHE A 46 -0.30 -9.43 7.47
CA PHE A 46 -0.73 -9.00 8.81
C PHE A 46 -2.20 -9.34 9.05
N GLU A 47 -2.61 -9.42 10.32
CA GLU A 47 -3.98 -9.77 10.70
C GLU A 47 -4.94 -8.60 10.54
N ASN A 48 -6.22 -8.89 10.28
CA ASN A 48 -7.31 -7.90 10.29
C ASN A 48 -7.72 -7.51 11.73
N ARG A 49 -6.74 -7.01 12.50
CA ARG A 49 -6.85 -6.64 13.92
C ARG A 49 -5.99 -5.40 14.14
N PHE A 50 -6.30 -4.62 15.17
CA PHE A 50 -5.54 -3.41 15.51
C PHE A 50 -4.02 -3.64 15.55
N HIS A 51 -3.58 -4.73 16.19
CA HIS A 51 -2.15 -5.06 16.26
C HIS A 51 -1.53 -5.38 14.90
N GLY A 52 -2.27 -6.01 13.98
CA GLY A 52 -1.80 -6.24 12.62
C GLY A 52 -1.60 -4.93 11.83
N PHE A 53 -2.49 -3.95 12.01
CA PHE A 53 -2.28 -2.62 11.44
C PHE A 53 -1.12 -1.86 12.08
N GLN A 54 -0.81 -2.10 13.35
CA GLN A 54 0.42 -1.58 13.96
C GLN A 54 1.66 -2.16 13.27
N THR A 55 1.66 -3.47 12.97
CA THR A 55 2.75 -4.10 12.20
C THR A 55 2.93 -3.48 10.81
N LEU A 56 1.84 -3.05 10.16
CA LEU A 56 1.91 -2.32 8.89
C LEU A 56 2.58 -0.95 9.03
N LEU A 57 2.35 -0.24 10.13
CA LEU A 57 2.95 1.08 10.37
C LEU A 57 4.44 0.99 10.74
N ASP A 58 4.84 -0.12 11.37
CA ASP A 58 6.23 -0.36 11.77
C ASP A 58 7.09 -0.99 10.65
N TRP A 59 6.45 -1.40 9.54
CA TRP A 59 7.09 -2.03 8.37
C TRP A 59 7.60 -1.01 7.36
#